data_AF-A0A1M5E1X9-F1
#
_entry.id   AF-A0A1M5E1X9-F1
#
_cell.length_a   1.000
_cell.length_b   1.000
_cell.length_c   1.000
_cell.angle_alpha   90.00
_cell.angle_beta   90.00
_cell.angle_gamma   90.00
#
_symmetry.space_group_name_H-M   'P 1'
#
loop_
_entity.id
_entity.type
_entity.pdbx_description
1 polymer ?
#
loop_
_entity_poly.entity_id
_entity_poly.type
_entity_poly.pdbx_seq_one_letter_code
_entity_poly.pdbx_strand_id
1 'polypeptide(L)'
;MPYQWVDADVAFKHRDVKVYHVYKNDFIDEGARMYHYGWSPDCSDEDADSTFDVRDLARAMKMPIPKTYEDIKKVLHAAIDAGILTQEGVRL
;
A
#
# COMPACT_ATOMS: atom_id res chain seq x y z
N MET A 1 4.14 22.21 -17.03
CA MET A 1 2.76 22.55 -16.59
C MET A 1 2.77 22.63 -15.08
N PRO A 2 1.94 23.44 -14.40
CA PRO A 2 1.85 23.37 -12.94
C PRO A 2 1.32 21.99 -12.56
N TYR A 3 2.01 21.31 -11.64
CA TYR A 3 1.53 20.05 -11.09
C TYR A 3 0.38 20.34 -10.13
N GLN A 4 -0.65 19.49 -10.17
CA GLN A 4 -1.81 19.55 -9.29
C GLN A 4 -1.83 18.30 -8.41
N TRP A 5 -2.08 18.48 -7.12
CA TRP A 5 -2.32 17.36 -6.22
C TRP A 5 -3.60 16.61 -6.58
N VAL A 6 -3.52 15.29 -6.63
CA VAL A 6 -4.63 14.38 -6.84
C VAL A 6 -4.51 13.22 -5.86
N ASP A 7 -5.65 12.73 -5.39
CA ASP A 7 -5.69 11.55 -4.52
C ASP A 7 -5.14 10.32 -5.26
N ALA A 8 -4.49 9.43 -4.52
CA ALA A 8 -3.92 8.20 -5.05
C ALA A 8 -5.00 7.23 -5.57
N ASP A 9 -4.68 6.48 -6.63
CA ASP A 9 -5.57 5.43 -7.14
C ASP A 9 -5.64 4.25 -6.17
N VAL A 10 -6.81 3.61 -6.10
CA VAL A 10 -7.00 2.38 -5.33
C VAL A 10 -6.29 1.22 -6.04
N ALA A 11 -5.22 0.72 -5.43
CA ALA A 11 -4.46 -0.43 -5.90
C ALA A 11 -5.19 -1.76 -5.61
N PHE A 12 -5.84 -1.83 -4.46
CA PHE A 12 -6.47 -3.06 -3.97
C PHE A 12 -7.59 -2.74 -2.98
N LYS A 13 -8.62 -3.59 -2.96
CA LYS A 13 -9.72 -3.50 -1.99
C LYS A 13 -10.11 -4.89 -1.54
N HIS A 14 -10.22 -5.08 -0.23
CA HIS A 14 -10.77 -6.29 0.38
C HIS A 14 -11.56 -5.92 1.63
N ARG A 15 -12.79 -6.42 1.73
CA ARG A 15 -13.79 -5.95 2.72
C ARG A 15 -13.96 -4.43 2.63
N ASP A 16 -13.93 -3.74 3.75
CA ASP A 16 -14.03 -2.28 3.86
C ASP A 16 -12.67 -1.58 3.88
N VAL A 17 -11.56 -2.31 3.67
CA VAL A 17 -10.21 -1.75 3.62
C VAL A 17 -9.80 -1.50 2.17
N LYS A 18 -9.39 -0.27 1.88
CA LYS A 18 -8.78 0.14 0.60
C LYS A 18 -7.29 0.35 0.78
N VAL A 19 -6.53 -0.06 -0.22
CA VAL A 19 -5.10 0.13 -0.31
C VAL A 19 -4.81 0.93 -1.57
N TYR A 20 -3.96 1.93 -1.45
CA TYR A 20 -3.71 2.95 -2.46
C TYR A 20 -2.30 2.82 -3.02
N HIS A 21 -2.12 3.19 -4.29
CA HIS A 21 -0.80 3.25 -4.91
C HIS A 21 0.02 4.39 -4.32
N VAL A 22 1.28 4.10 -3.97
CA VAL A 22 2.28 5.15 -3.74
C VAL A 22 3.07 5.32 -5.03
N TYR A 23 3.15 6.54 -5.54
CA TYR A 23 3.86 6.85 -6.78
C TYR A 23 5.26 7.36 -6.49
N LYS A 24 6.22 7.03 -7.36
CA LYS A 24 7.60 7.47 -7.17
C LYS A 24 7.70 8.99 -7.24
N ASN A 25 8.38 9.59 -6.26
CA ASN A 25 8.52 11.05 -6.13
C ASN A 25 7.17 11.79 -6.12
N ASP A 26 6.08 11.13 -5.72
CA ASP A 26 4.71 11.68 -5.78
C ASP A 26 4.20 12.05 -7.20
N PHE A 27 4.79 11.44 -8.23
CA PHE A 27 4.45 11.68 -9.63
C PHE A 27 3.83 10.44 -10.29
N ILE A 28 2.57 10.54 -10.72
CA ILE A 28 1.85 9.43 -11.39
C ILE A 28 2.58 8.95 -12.64
N ASP A 29 3.17 9.86 -13.41
CA ASP A 29 3.93 9.58 -14.63
C ASP A 29 5.28 8.87 -14.37
N GLU A 30 5.81 8.96 -13.16
CA GLU A 30 6.97 8.15 -12.74
C GLU A 30 6.59 6.70 -12.36
N GLY A 31 5.29 6.43 -12.20
CA GLY A 31 4.75 5.10 -11.95
C GLY A 31 4.68 4.72 -10.48
N ALA A 32 3.84 3.70 -10.20
CA ALA A 32 3.61 3.20 -8.85
C ALA A 32 4.78 2.35 -8.33
N ARG A 33 5.09 2.49 -7.05
CA ARG A 33 6.06 1.62 -6.35
C ARG A 33 5.47 0.24 -6.17
N MET A 34 6.21 -0.78 -6.61
CA MET A 34 5.72 -2.17 -6.58
C MET A 34 5.42 -2.68 -5.17
N TYR A 35 6.19 -2.29 -4.16
CA TYR A 35 6.10 -2.84 -2.80
C TYR A 35 5.60 -1.85 -1.74
N HIS A 36 5.45 -0.57 -2.10
CA HIS A 36 4.99 0.47 -1.17
C HIS A 36 3.56 0.87 -1.51
N TYR A 37 2.73 0.96 -0.48
CA TYR A 37 1.31 1.25 -0.60
C TYR A 37 0.86 2.15 0.55
N GLY A 38 -0.26 2.84 0.38
CA GLY A 38 -0.89 3.62 1.42
C GLY A 38 -2.21 3.00 1.89
N TRP A 39 -2.61 3.27 3.13
CA TRP A 39 -3.97 2.95 3.60
C TRP A 39 -4.93 4.14 3.47
N SER A 40 -4.44 5.32 3.11
CA SER A 40 -5.23 6.55 2.94
C SER A 40 -5.07 7.12 1.53
N PRO A 41 -6.10 7.78 0.95
CA PRO A 41 -6.02 8.35 -0.40
C PRO A 41 -5.02 9.51 -0.53
N ASP A 42 -4.65 10.15 0.57
CA ASP A 42 -3.67 11.24 0.65
C ASP A 42 -2.22 10.75 0.87
N CYS A 43 -1.97 9.44 0.76
CA CYS A 43 -0.64 8.88 0.95
C CYS A 43 0.38 9.43 -0.05
N SER A 44 1.61 9.64 0.42
CA SER A 44 2.72 10.12 -0.40
C SER A 44 3.99 9.28 -0.20
N ASP A 45 4.91 9.36 -1.15
CA ASP A 45 6.20 8.66 -1.13
C ASP A 45 7.13 9.16 -0.02
N GLU A 46 6.94 10.41 0.41
CA GLU A 46 7.69 11.03 1.50
C GLU A 46 7.03 10.82 2.87
N ASP A 47 5.76 10.44 2.92
CA ASP A 47 4.99 10.27 4.15
C ASP A 47 5.02 8.82 4.66
N ALA A 48 5.89 8.58 5.64
CA ALA A 48 5.98 7.28 6.31
C ALA A 48 4.76 6.99 7.21
N ASP A 49 3.97 7.99 7.59
CA ASP A 49 2.86 7.82 8.54
C ASP A 49 1.57 7.36 7.87
N SER A 50 1.49 7.38 6.53
CA SER A 50 0.33 6.89 5.77
C SER A 50 0.68 5.78 4.77
N THR A 51 1.95 5.35 4.75
CA THR A 51 2.48 4.34 3.84
C THR A 51 3.13 3.14 4.54
N PHE A 52 3.20 2.03 3.83
CA PHE A 52 3.80 0.79 4.33
C PHE A 52 4.42 -0.04 3.22
N ASP A 53 5.40 -0.86 3.61
CA ASP A 53 5.99 -1.88 2.74
C ASP A 53 5.28 -3.23 2.94
N VAL A 54 4.71 -3.76 1.86
CA VAL A 54 4.02 -5.07 1.89
C VAL A 54 4.96 -6.22 2.27
N ARG A 55 6.27 -6.07 2.05
CA ARG A 55 7.28 -7.08 2.42
C ARG A 55 7.45 -7.15 3.93
N ASP A 56 7.27 -6.05 4.64
CA ASP A 56 7.33 -6.02 6.09
C ASP A 56 6.06 -6.64 6.71
N LEU A 57 4.90 -6.43 6.10
CA LEU A 57 3.68 -7.19 6.43
C LEU A 57 3.90 -8.70 6.25
N ALA A 58 4.49 -9.11 5.12
CA ALA A 58 4.79 -10.51 4.86
C ALA A 58 5.72 -11.10 5.94
N ARG A 59 6.78 -10.37 6.32
CA ARG A 59 7.71 -10.78 7.39
C ARG A 59 7.01 -10.93 8.74
N ALA A 60 6.20 -9.95 9.13
CA ALA A 60 5.48 -9.98 10.40
C ALA A 60 4.52 -11.17 10.50
N MET A 61 3.84 -11.50 9.39
CA MET A 61 2.94 -12.65 9.30
C MET A 61 3.65 -13.98 8.99
N LYS A 62 5.00 -14.00 8.91
CA LYS A 62 5.80 -15.17 8.54
C LYS A 62 5.41 -15.77 7.18
N MET A 63 4.97 -14.93 6.25
CA MET A 63 4.66 -15.30 4.87
C MET A 63 5.90 -15.17 3.96
N PRO A 64 5.97 -15.89 2.83
CA PRO A 64 7.02 -15.67 1.84
C PRO A 64 7.05 -14.22 1.36
N ILE A 65 8.26 -13.68 1.11
CA ILE A 65 8.42 -12.34 0.54
C ILE A 65 7.77 -12.33 -0.85
N PRO A 66 6.80 -11.42 -1.11
CA PRO A 66 6.09 -11.39 -2.37
C PRO A 66 7.03 -11.00 -3.52
N LYS A 67 6.92 -11.69 -4.66
CA LYS A 67 7.75 -11.44 -5.86
C LYS A 67 6.93 -10.96 -7.05
N THR A 68 5.63 -11.16 -7.00
CA THR A 68 4.68 -10.81 -8.06
C THR A 68 3.52 -10.00 -7.48
N TYR A 69 2.79 -9.29 -8.34
CA TYR A 69 1.56 -8.60 -7.93
C TYR A 69 0.52 -9.55 -7.32
N GLU A 70 0.48 -10.80 -7.77
CA GLU A 70 -0.42 -11.80 -7.20
C GLU A 70 -0.01 -12.21 -5.78
N ASP A 71 1.29 -12.32 -5.52
CA ASP A 71 1.79 -12.56 -4.17
C ASP A 71 1.51 -11.38 -3.25
N ILE A 72 1.66 -10.15 -3.75
CA ILE A 72 1.33 -8.92 -3.02
C ILE A 72 -0.14 -8.94 -2.61
N LYS A 73 -1.06 -9.24 -3.54
CA LYS A 73 -2.50 -9.35 -3.22
C LYS A 73 -2.77 -10.38 -2.14
N LYS A 74 -2.10 -11.54 -2.16
CA LYS A 74 -2.24 -12.56 -1.11
C LYS A 74 -1.80 -12.05 0.26
N VAL A 75 -0.68 -11.31 0.32
CA VAL A 75 -0.21 -10.71 1.57
C VAL A 75 -1.19 -9.65 2.06
N LEU A 76 -1.69 -8.77 1.18
CA LEU A 76 -2.68 -7.75 1.54
C LEU A 76 -3.99 -8.38 2.04
N HIS A 77 -4.48 -9.42 1.36
CA HIS A 77 -5.64 -10.21 1.81
C HIS A 77 -5.41 -10.75 3.23
N ALA A 78 -4.29 -11.44 3.45
CA ALA A 78 -3.98 -12.03 4.75
C ALA A 78 -3.83 -10.98 5.86
N ALA A 79 -3.18 -9.84 5.57
CA ALA A 79 -2.99 -8.75 6.52
C ALA A 79 -4.33 -8.12 6.95
N ILE A 80 -5.25 -7.94 6.01
CA ILE A 80 -6.60 -7.42 6.28
C ILE A 80 -7.42 -8.46 7.07
N ASP A 81 -7.37 -9.73 6.67
CA ASP A 81 -8.09 -10.80 7.36
C ASP A 81 -7.58 -10.99 8.80
N ALA A 82 -6.29 -10.77 9.05
CA ALA A 82 -5.67 -10.81 10.37
C ALA A 82 -5.88 -9.53 11.20
N GLY A 83 -6.43 -8.46 10.62
CA GLY A 83 -6.62 -7.17 11.29
C GLY A 83 -5.33 -6.37 11.52
N ILE A 84 -4.23 -6.76 10.86
CA ILE A 84 -2.95 -6.05 10.88
C ILE A 84 -3.03 -4.81 10.01
N LEU A 85 -3.65 -4.93 8.83
CA LEU A 85 -3.90 -3.81 7.94
C LEU A 85 -5.37 -3.37 8.06
N THR A 86 -5.59 -2.13 8.46
CA THR A 86 -6.92 -1.52 8.61
C THR A 86 -6.98 -0.18 7.90
N GLN A 87 -8.18 0.40 7.78
CA GLN A 87 -8.34 1.74 7.21
C GLN A 87 -7.74 2.86 8.10
N GLU A 88 -7.48 2.56 9.37
CA GLU A 88 -6.84 3.47 10.34
C GLU A 88 -5.31 3.35 10.32
N GLY A 89 -4.78 2.31 9.68
CA GLY A 89 -3.34 2.07 9.56
C GLY A 89 -2.91 0.63 9.79
N VAL A 90 -1.59 0.46 9.82
CA VAL A 90 -0.90 -0.81 10.02
C VAL A 90 -0.58 -1.01 11.51
N ARG A 91 -0.98 -2.16 12.05
CA ARG A 91 -0.82 -2.56 13.46
C ARG A 91 0.18 -3.70 13.57
N LEU A 92 1.48 -3.37 13.63
CA LEU A 92 2.61 -4.30 13.73
C LEU A 92 3.23 -4.31 15.13
#